data_AF-A0A433HI96-F1
#
_entry.id   AF-A0A433HI96-F1
#
_cell.length_a   1.000
_cell.length_b   1.000
_cell.length_c   1.000
_cell.angle_alpha   90.00
_cell.angle_beta   90.00
_cell.angle_gamma   90.00
#
_symmetry.space_group_name_H-M   'P 1'
#
loop_
_entity.id
_entity.type
_entity.pdbx_description
1 polymer ?
#
loop_
_entity_poly.entity_id
_entity_poly.type
_entity_poly.pdbx_seq_one_letter_code
_entity_poly.pdbx_strand_id
1 'polypeptide(L)'
;MGTWQLTGIIFGIGVALGGGLLFHHVRHWKQRTEERLAAIRQAVAEKSAAERAAAEQETAEKIAIARVAAERMAAKRAMMEKAVAEKAAAEKAAVEQAIAEWAAAEQAEAERVQLRRATEERREAEEREGRLRAVEEAIAEWVETEREGSRLAAPPTVAAPSRLNWDKPTYTRIEAIHQQVRLTAAVVEKEVQELDYIKNRIQAGVDFLPMEFRQTIDEWKAGKIMRRSTLDDIKLKFRYKAYSVEDGYELLYLYNQWLSQQRQKLRVFVRLLGTEVDLSESIQAAIERAELREQEKHLEMDVDVIFTLRDIRAIVEKLFSVEVILKDLEEVCRKRTDQIIAPSWEARGSSR
;
A
#
# COMPACT_ATOMS: atom_id res chain seq x y z
N MET A 1 8.26 -135.71 4.87
CA MET A 1 8.57 -134.31 5.23
C MET A 1 8.60 -133.49 3.94
N GLY A 2 8.00 -132.30 3.84
CA GLY A 2 8.18 -131.48 2.62
C GLY A 2 7.17 -130.38 2.24
N THR A 3 5.98 -130.28 2.84
CA THR A 3 4.91 -129.37 2.31
C THR A 3 4.58 -128.15 3.17
N TRP A 4 4.96 -128.10 4.45
CA TRP A 4 4.56 -127.02 5.37
C TRP A 4 5.52 -125.82 5.46
N GLN A 5 6.75 -125.90 4.94
CA GLN A 5 7.70 -124.77 4.97
C GLN A 5 7.58 -123.83 3.75
N LEU A 6 7.04 -124.29 2.63
CA LEU A 6 6.91 -123.48 1.41
C LEU A 6 5.78 -122.43 1.50
N THR A 7 4.66 -122.76 2.14
CA THR A 7 3.50 -121.86 2.25
C THR A 7 3.78 -120.64 3.16
N GLY A 8 4.48 -120.84 4.29
CA GLY A 8 4.83 -119.76 5.21
C GLY A 8 5.79 -118.72 4.61
N ILE A 9 6.76 -119.17 3.82
CA ILE A 9 7.74 -118.27 3.17
C ILE A 9 7.06 -117.42 2.08
N ILE A 10 6.18 -118.02 1.26
CA ILE A 10 5.45 -117.30 0.22
C ILE A 10 4.51 -116.24 0.83
N PHE A 11 3.82 -116.57 1.93
CA PHE A 11 2.94 -115.61 2.61
C PHE A 11 3.72 -114.46 3.26
N GLY A 12 4.86 -114.74 3.91
CA GLY A 12 5.74 -113.72 4.48
C GLY A 12 6.32 -112.77 3.44
N ILE A 13 6.76 -113.28 2.29
CA ILE A 13 7.24 -112.47 1.17
C ILE A 13 6.10 -111.62 0.58
N GLY A 14 4.90 -112.17 0.42
CA GLY A 14 3.72 -111.44 -0.07
C GLY A 14 3.35 -110.24 0.81
N VAL A 15 3.34 -110.42 2.13
CA VAL A 15 3.05 -109.31 3.08
C VAL A 15 4.18 -108.28 3.11
N ALA A 16 5.44 -108.69 3.06
CA ALA A 16 6.57 -107.76 3.02
C ALA A 16 6.60 -106.92 1.73
N LEU A 17 6.37 -107.53 0.57
CA LEU A 17 6.28 -106.82 -0.72
C LEU A 17 5.05 -105.91 -0.79
N GLY A 18 3.89 -106.38 -0.31
CA GLY A 18 2.67 -105.56 -0.24
C GLY A 18 2.82 -104.34 0.68
N GLY A 19 3.44 -104.52 1.85
CA GLY A 19 3.75 -103.43 2.78
C GLY A 19 4.74 -102.42 2.20
N GLY A 20 5.79 -102.88 1.51
CA GLY A 20 6.75 -102.02 0.81
C GLY A 20 6.10 -101.19 -0.30
N LEU A 21 5.22 -101.79 -1.10
CA LEU A 21 4.45 -101.11 -2.15
C LEU A 21 3.51 -100.04 -1.59
N LEU A 22 2.77 -100.35 -0.52
CA LEU A 22 1.90 -99.39 0.17
C LEU A 22 2.70 -98.22 0.76
N PHE A 23 3.82 -98.50 1.44
CA PHE A 23 4.68 -97.46 2.01
C PHE A 23 5.28 -96.54 0.93
N HIS A 24 5.76 -97.12 -0.18
CA HIS A 24 6.23 -96.36 -1.34
C HIS A 24 5.10 -95.51 -1.95
N HIS A 25 3.89 -96.06 -2.08
CA HIS A 25 2.75 -95.33 -2.63
C HIS A 25 2.36 -94.15 -1.72
N VAL A 26 2.26 -94.34 -0.41
CA VAL A 26 1.97 -93.27 0.57
C VAL A 26 3.05 -92.18 0.54
N ARG A 27 4.34 -92.55 0.48
CA ARG A 27 5.46 -91.60 0.35
C ARG A 27 5.36 -90.78 -0.94
N HIS A 28 5.08 -91.43 -2.07
CA HIS A 28 4.94 -90.79 -3.38
C HIS A 28 3.65 -89.95 -3.51
N TRP A 29 2.60 -90.26 -2.74
CA TRP A 29 1.44 -89.37 -2.58
C TRP A 29 1.77 -88.15 -1.73
N LYS A 30 2.46 -88.33 -0.60
CA LYS A 30 2.86 -87.22 0.28
C LYS A 30 3.75 -86.20 -0.45
N GLN A 31 4.76 -86.67 -1.17
CA GLN A 31 5.63 -85.80 -1.99
C GLN A 31 4.82 -84.99 -3.01
N ARG A 32 3.94 -85.64 -3.79
CA ARG A 32 3.07 -84.94 -4.75
C ARG A 32 2.10 -83.96 -4.10
N THR A 33 1.65 -84.18 -2.85
CA THR A 33 0.84 -83.17 -2.13
C THR A 33 1.68 -81.99 -1.63
N GLU A 34 2.91 -82.22 -1.17
CA GLU A 34 3.82 -81.17 -0.72
C GLU A 34 4.29 -80.30 -1.91
N GLU A 35 4.62 -80.91 -3.04
CA GLU A 35 4.93 -80.23 -4.31
C GLU A 35 3.76 -79.38 -4.81
N ARG A 36 2.53 -79.92 -4.79
CA ARG A 36 1.32 -79.16 -5.17
C ARG A 36 1.07 -77.97 -4.24
N LEU A 37 1.27 -78.14 -2.93
CA LEU A 37 1.13 -77.04 -1.97
C LEU A 37 2.23 -75.98 -2.15
N ALA A 38 3.46 -76.38 -2.49
CA ALA A 38 4.54 -75.45 -2.82
C ALA A 38 4.22 -74.65 -4.10
N ALA A 39 3.78 -75.31 -5.17
CA ALA A 39 3.40 -74.67 -6.43
C ALA A 39 2.22 -73.67 -6.25
N ILE A 40 1.20 -74.05 -5.48
CA ILE A 40 0.08 -73.15 -5.16
C ILE A 40 0.56 -71.91 -4.37
N ARG A 41 1.47 -72.09 -3.39
CA ARG A 41 2.03 -70.97 -2.63
C ARG A 41 2.85 -70.02 -3.51
N GLN A 42 3.66 -70.55 -4.44
CA GLN A 42 4.40 -69.73 -5.39
C GLN A 42 3.46 -68.94 -6.31
N ALA A 43 2.45 -69.59 -6.90
CA ALA A 43 1.48 -68.92 -7.78
C ALA A 43 0.67 -67.82 -7.08
N VAL A 44 0.34 -67.99 -5.79
CA VAL A 44 -0.32 -66.95 -4.99
C VAL A 44 0.65 -65.80 -4.67
N ALA A 45 1.90 -66.10 -4.32
CA ALA A 45 2.93 -65.09 -4.07
C ALA A 45 3.20 -64.23 -5.31
N GLU A 46 3.40 -64.84 -6.48
CA GLU A 46 3.63 -64.16 -7.75
C GLU A 46 2.47 -63.25 -8.15
N LYS A 47 1.21 -63.73 -8.03
CA LYS A 47 0.03 -62.88 -8.29
C LYS A 47 -0.02 -61.67 -7.35
N SER A 48 0.23 -61.87 -6.05
CA SER A 48 0.22 -60.77 -5.08
C SER A 48 1.34 -59.75 -5.32
N ALA A 49 2.49 -60.18 -5.86
CA ALA A 49 3.59 -59.30 -6.25
C ALA A 49 3.25 -58.52 -7.53
N ALA A 50 2.65 -59.16 -8.53
CA ALA A 50 2.22 -58.52 -9.76
C ALA A 50 1.12 -57.47 -9.53
N GLU A 51 0.13 -57.76 -8.68
CA GLU A 51 -0.94 -56.81 -8.32
C GLU A 51 -0.39 -55.57 -7.59
N ARG A 52 0.57 -55.75 -6.67
CA ARG A 52 1.25 -54.63 -5.99
C ARG A 52 2.05 -53.77 -6.96
N ALA A 53 2.83 -54.38 -7.85
CA ALA A 53 3.60 -53.65 -8.85
C ALA A 53 2.71 -52.82 -9.79
N ALA A 54 1.55 -53.36 -10.20
CA ALA A 54 0.59 -52.62 -11.01
C ALA A 54 -0.02 -51.41 -10.26
N ALA A 55 -0.40 -51.58 -8.99
CA ALA A 55 -0.94 -50.49 -8.17
C ALA A 55 0.10 -49.38 -7.87
N GLU A 56 1.36 -49.74 -7.67
CA GLU A 56 2.46 -48.78 -7.50
C GLU A 56 2.73 -47.98 -8.78
N GLN A 57 2.65 -48.60 -9.96
CA GLN A 57 2.78 -47.88 -11.25
C GLN A 57 1.64 -46.87 -11.47
N GLU A 58 0.39 -47.28 -11.25
CA GLU A 58 -0.77 -46.39 -11.46
C GLU A 58 -0.77 -45.18 -10.50
N THR A 59 -0.32 -45.38 -9.26
CA THR A 59 -0.18 -44.28 -8.29
C THR A 59 0.97 -43.34 -8.63
N ALA A 60 2.12 -43.86 -9.07
CA ALA A 60 3.25 -43.04 -9.52
C ALA A 60 2.88 -42.17 -10.74
N GLU A 61 2.16 -42.73 -11.73
CA GLU A 61 1.74 -42.00 -12.93
C GLU A 61 0.76 -40.86 -12.61
N LYS A 62 -0.23 -41.12 -11.75
CA LYS A 62 -1.17 -40.08 -11.27
C LYS A 62 -0.46 -38.92 -10.56
N ILE A 63 0.56 -39.21 -9.75
CA ILE A 63 1.36 -38.18 -9.06
C ILE A 63 2.18 -37.36 -10.06
N ALA A 64 2.77 -37.99 -11.09
CA ALA A 64 3.53 -37.30 -12.13
C ALA A 64 2.64 -36.32 -12.93
N ILE A 65 1.46 -36.77 -13.36
CA ILE A 65 0.49 -35.93 -14.10
C ILE A 65 0.03 -34.74 -13.25
N ALA A 66 -0.26 -34.96 -11.96
CA ALA A 66 -0.67 -33.90 -11.05
C ALA A 66 0.42 -32.82 -10.84
N ARG A 67 1.69 -33.21 -10.74
CA ARG A 67 2.82 -32.26 -10.63
C ARG A 67 2.96 -31.38 -11.88
N VAL A 68 2.95 -31.99 -13.07
CA VAL A 68 3.07 -31.25 -14.34
C VAL A 68 1.91 -30.26 -14.54
N ALA A 69 0.69 -30.62 -14.11
CA ALA A 69 -0.46 -29.72 -14.13
C ALA A 69 -0.29 -28.52 -13.17
N ALA A 70 0.19 -28.78 -11.95
CA ALA A 70 0.43 -27.73 -10.95
C ALA A 70 1.53 -26.74 -11.40
N GLU A 71 2.66 -27.24 -11.93
CA GLU A 71 3.76 -26.40 -12.42
C GLU A 71 3.32 -25.49 -13.58
N ARG A 72 2.54 -26.01 -14.54
CA ARG A 72 1.98 -25.19 -15.64
C ARG A 72 1.06 -24.07 -15.15
N MET A 73 0.29 -24.31 -14.09
CA MET A 73 -0.58 -23.28 -13.51
C MET A 73 0.20 -22.23 -12.73
N ALA A 74 1.25 -22.63 -12.00
CA ALA A 74 2.17 -21.70 -11.33
C ALA A 74 2.91 -20.80 -12.33
N ALA A 75 3.46 -21.38 -13.41
CA ALA A 75 4.17 -20.64 -14.45
C ALA A 75 3.29 -19.59 -15.15
N LYS A 76 2.02 -19.93 -15.46
CA LYS A 76 1.06 -18.98 -16.06
C LYS A 76 0.73 -17.81 -15.13
N ARG A 77 0.54 -18.06 -13.83
CA ARG A 77 0.27 -16.99 -12.85
C ARG A 77 1.46 -16.04 -12.75
N ALA A 78 2.68 -16.57 -12.63
CA ALA A 78 3.90 -15.77 -12.57
C ALA A 78 4.13 -14.88 -13.80
N MET A 79 3.75 -15.32 -15.00
CA MET A 79 3.80 -14.48 -16.21
C MET A 79 2.77 -13.34 -16.18
N MET A 80 1.52 -13.60 -15.79
CA MET A 80 0.51 -12.54 -15.71
C MET A 80 0.84 -11.50 -14.62
N GLU A 81 1.34 -11.95 -13.47
CA GLU A 81 1.71 -11.08 -12.36
C GLU A 81 2.88 -10.15 -12.72
N LYS A 82 3.89 -10.66 -13.42
CA LYS A 82 4.97 -9.82 -13.99
C LYS A 82 4.44 -8.78 -14.97
N ALA A 83 3.58 -9.17 -15.91
CA ALA A 83 3.04 -8.26 -16.93
C ALA A 83 2.16 -7.13 -16.34
N VAL A 84 1.46 -7.40 -15.22
CA VAL A 84 0.70 -6.37 -14.49
C VAL A 84 1.63 -5.43 -13.73
N ALA A 85 2.67 -5.96 -13.07
CA ALA A 85 3.66 -5.15 -12.36
C ALA A 85 4.44 -4.22 -13.31
N GLU A 86 4.83 -4.69 -14.49
CA GLU A 86 5.54 -3.90 -15.50
C GLU A 86 4.70 -2.72 -16.01
N LYS A 87 3.41 -2.93 -16.30
CA LYS A 87 2.51 -1.85 -16.69
C LYS A 87 2.32 -0.81 -15.59
N ALA A 88 2.11 -1.25 -14.35
CA ALA A 88 1.96 -0.35 -13.20
C ALA A 88 3.23 0.47 -12.91
N ALA A 89 4.42 -0.06 -13.20
CA ALA A 89 5.67 0.69 -13.11
C ALA A 89 5.81 1.74 -14.22
N ALA A 90 5.48 1.38 -15.47
CA ALA A 90 5.54 2.29 -16.62
C ALA A 90 4.57 3.47 -16.48
N GLU A 91 3.32 3.23 -16.02
CA GLU A 91 2.34 4.30 -15.81
C GLU A 91 2.76 5.28 -14.71
N LYS A 92 3.35 4.79 -13.60
CA LYS A 92 3.87 5.66 -12.54
C LYS A 92 5.00 6.57 -13.03
N ALA A 93 5.96 6.01 -13.75
CA ALA A 93 7.10 6.78 -14.28
C ALA A 93 6.65 7.89 -15.25
N ALA A 94 5.67 7.62 -16.12
CA ALA A 94 5.12 8.62 -17.02
C ALA A 94 4.40 9.76 -16.28
N VAL A 95 3.68 9.45 -15.20
CA VAL A 95 2.97 10.45 -14.37
C VAL A 95 3.96 11.31 -13.56
N GLU A 96 5.01 10.72 -12.99
CA GLU A 96 6.04 11.46 -12.25
C GLU A 96 6.82 12.45 -13.16
N GLN A 97 7.13 12.06 -14.40
CA GLN A 97 7.75 12.97 -15.37
C GLN A 97 6.86 14.16 -15.71
N ALA A 98 5.56 13.93 -15.98
CA ALA A 98 4.61 15.00 -16.27
C ALA A 98 4.46 16.00 -15.10
N ILE A 99 4.51 15.52 -13.85
CA ILE A 99 4.46 16.38 -12.65
C ILE A 99 5.73 17.24 -12.54
N ALA A 100 6.91 16.67 -12.82
CA ALA A 100 8.18 17.40 -12.79
C ALA A 100 8.22 18.52 -13.85
N GLU A 101 7.75 18.24 -15.08
CA GLU A 101 7.66 19.22 -16.16
C GLU A 101 6.65 20.35 -15.83
N TRP A 102 5.50 20.01 -15.26
CA TRP A 102 4.48 21.00 -14.90
C TRP A 102 4.94 21.92 -13.75
N ALA A 103 5.60 21.37 -12.73
CA ALA A 103 6.17 22.16 -11.63
C ALA A 103 7.27 23.13 -12.11
N ALA A 104 8.09 22.72 -13.08
CA ALA A 104 9.08 23.61 -13.71
C ALA A 104 8.42 24.73 -14.54
N ALA A 105 7.32 24.42 -15.24
CA ALA A 105 6.54 25.42 -15.99
C ALA A 105 5.85 26.44 -15.05
N GLU A 106 5.28 25.99 -13.93
CA GLU A 106 4.64 26.88 -12.94
C GLU A 106 5.65 27.84 -12.29
N GLN A 107 6.86 27.36 -11.96
CA GLN A 107 7.94 28.23 -11.46
C GLN A 107 8.33 29.32 -12.48
N ALA A 108 8.49 28.95 -13.76
CA ALA A 108 8.81 29.90 -14.83
C ALA A 108 7.68 30.92 -15.10
N GLU A 109 6.42 30.54 -14.91
CA GLU A 109 5.29 31.48 -14.99
C GLU A 109 5.22 32.39 -13.76
N ALA A 110 5.47 31.87 -12.57
CA ALA A 110 5.52 32.66 -11.34
C ALA A 110 6.61 33.75 -11.42
N GLU A 111 7.82 33.43 -11.89
CA GLU A 111 8.89 34.42 -12.13
C GLU A 111 8.46 35.50 -13.13
N ARG A 112 7.79 35.12 -14.22
CA ARG A 112 7.25 36.08 -15.21
C ARG A 112 6.17 37.00 -14.64
N VAL A 113 5.30 36.49 -13.76
CA VAL A 113 4.28 37.29 -13.08
C VAL A 113 4.92 38.25 -12.08
N GLN A 114 5.94 37.82 -11.33
CA GLN A 114 6.68 38.71 -10.43
C GLN A 114 7.41 39.81 -11.20
N LEU A 115 8.06 39.49 -12.33
CA LEU A 115 8.71 40.49 -13.17
C LEU A 115 7.70 41.51 -13.72
N ARG A 116 6.52 41.06 -14.17
CA ARG A 116 5.44 41.96 -14.62
C ARG A 116 4.95 42.87 -13.50
N ARG A 117 4.70 42.35 -12.30
CA ARG A 117 4.32 43.16 -11.14
C ARG A 117 5.37 44.20 -10.80
N ALA A 118 6.65 43.84 -10.77
CA ALA A 118 7.73 44.80 -10.55
C ALA A 118 7.77 45.91 -11.63
N THR A 119 7.47 45.60 -12.89
CA THR A 119 7.37 46.64 -13.95
C THR A 119 6.12 47.50 -13.82
N GLU A 120 4.99 46.94 -13.36
CA GLU A 120 3.72 47.64 -13.19
C GLU A 120 3.75 48.54 -11.95
N GLU A 121 4.27 48.04 -10.82
CA GLU A 121 4.57 48.80 -9.60
C GLU A 121 5.55 49.93 -9.86
N ARG A 122 6.58 49.72 -10.70
CA ARG A 122 7.48 50.79 -11.15
C ARG A 122 6.74 51.83 -11.98
N ARG A 123 5.86 51.43 -12.90
CA ARG A 123 5.07 52.38 -13.70
C ARG A 123 4.09 53.15 -12.82
N GLU A 124 3.46 52.50 -11.84
CA GLU A 124 2.65 53.16 -10.83
C GLU A 124 3.47 54.11 -9.96
N ALA A 125 4.71 53.77 -9.61
CA ALA A 125 5.60 54.66 -8.87
C ALA A 125 5.98 55.90 -9.70
N GLU A 126 6.32 55.71 -10.98
CA GLU A 126 6.58 56.81 -11.93
C GLU A 126 5.32 57.67 -12.17
N GLU A 127 4.12 57.07 -12.24
CA GLU A 127 2.84 57.79 -12.29
C GLU A 127 2.52 58.52 -10.98
N ARG A 128 2.81 57.93 -9.81
CA ARG A 128 2.63 58.57 -8.49
C ARG A 128 3.61 59.72 -8.33
N GLU A 129 4.86 59.58 -8.77
CA GLU A 129 5.84 60.67 -8.78
C GLU A 129 5.42 61.78 -9.75
N GLY A 130 4.94 61.42 -10.96
CA GLY A 130 4.35 62.37 -11.90
C GLY A 130 3.12 63.09 -11.33
N ARG A 131 2.25 62.40 -10.58
CA ARG A 131 1.14 63.01 -9.85
C ARG A 131 1.61 63.88 -8.70
N LEU A 132 2.67 63.52 -7.99
CA LEU A 132 3.25 64.35 -6.92
C LEU A 132 3.85 65.63 -7.50
N ARG A 133 4.61 65.54 -8.60
CA ARG A 133 5.09 66.74 -9.32
C ARG A 133 3.93 67.58 -9.87
N ALA A 134 2.90 66.96 -10.45
CA ALA A 134 1.71 67.69 -10.89
C ALA A 134 0.93 68.30 -9.72
N VAL A 135 0.99 67.72 -8.51
CA VAL A 135 0.44 68.30 -7.28
C VAL A 135 1.34 69.42 -6.74
N GLU A 136 2.67 69.32 -6.85
CA GLU A 136 3.61 70.40 -6.50
C GLU A 136 3.48 71.59 -7.47
N GLU A 137 3.38 71.33 -8.77
CA GLU A 137 3.06 72.30 -9.81
C GLU A 137 1.66 72.89 -9.60
N ALA A 138 0.65 72.07 -9.30
CA ALA A 138 -0.69 72.56 -8.98
C ALA A 138 -0.75 73.29 -7.62
N ILE A 139 0.15 73.03 -6.66
CA ILE A 139 0.27 73.82 -5.43
C ILE A 139 0.97 75.15 -5.72
N ALA A 140 1.97 75.19 -6.60
CA ALA A 140 2.59 76.42 -7.06
C ALA A 140 1.59 77.28 -7.87
N GLU A 141 0.87 76.66 -8.81
CA GLU A 141 -0.24 77.26 -9.55
C GLU A 141 -1.40 77.63 -8.61
N TRP A 142 -1.67 76.87 -7.55
CA TRP A 142 -2.70 77.23 -6.56
C TRP A 142 -2.26 78.40 -5.67
N VAL A 143 -0.97 78.55 -5.34
CA VAL A 143 -0.44 79.74 -4.67
C VAL A 143 -0.49 80.96 -5.60
N GLU A 144 -0.23 80.79 -6.90
CA GLU A 144 -0.46 81.83 -7.92
C GLU A 144 -1.96 82.12 -8.12
N THR A 145 -2.83 81.10 -8.12
CA THR A 145 -4.29 81.21 -8.31
C THR A 145 -5.08 81.35 -7.01
N GLU A 146 -4.44 81.52 -5.85
CA GLU A 146 -5.06 82.07 -4.64
C GLU A 146 -4.81 83.59 -4.59
N ARG A 147 -3.72 84.08 -5.22
CA ARG A 147 -3.59 85.48 -5.67
C ARG A 147 -4.60 85.79 -6.79
N GLU A 148 -4.66 84.95 -7.82
CA GLU A 148 -5.56 85.15 -8.98
C GLU A 148 -7.02 84.71 -8.72
N GLY A 149 -7.26 83.80 -7.78
CA GLY A 149 -8.59 83.28 -7.37
C GLY A 149 -9.28 84.12 -6.30
N SER A 150 -8.58 85.13 -5.77
CA SER A 150 -9.22 86.36 -5.31
C SER A 150 -9.95 87.13 -6.44
N ARG A 151 -9.95 86.64 -7.70
CA ARG A 151 -10.75 87.21 -8.81
C ARG A 151 -11.90 86.35 -9.35
N LEU A 152 -11.74 85.06 -9.68
CA LEU A 152 -12.75 84.33 -10.49
C LEU A 152 -12.95 82.84 -10.09
N ALA A 153 -14.18 82.33 -10.24
CA ALA A 153 -14.64 81.04 -9.69
C ALA A 153 -15.06 79.97 -10.74
N ALA A 154 -14.99 78.70 -10.31
CA ALA A 154 -15.51 77.37 -10.76
C ALA A 154 -16.63 77.24 -11.87
N PRO A 155 -17.00 76.01 -12.35
CA PRO A 155 -16.27 74.81 -12.87
C PRO A 155 -16.97 74.27 -14.20
N PRO A 156 -17.36 72.97 -14.47
CA PRO A 156 -16.75 71.61 -14.33
C PRO A 156 -16.80 70.68 -15.60
N THR A 157 -16.10 69.52 -15.57
CA THR A 157 -16.36 68.21 -16.31
C THR A 157 -16.21 68.13 -17.86
N VAL A 158 -15.80 67.00 -18.50
CA VAL A 158 -16.38 65.63 -18.63
C VAL A 158 -15.37 64.64 -19.28
N ALA A 159 -15.41 63.32 -18.99
CA ALA A 159 -15.34 62.16 -19.94
C ALA A 159 -14.58 60.89 -19.44
N ALA A 160 -15.19 59.71 -19.65
CA ALA A 160 -14.56 58.37 -19.65
C ALA A 160 -14.32 57.89 -21.12
N PRO A 161 -13.66 56.73 -21.42
CA PRO A 161 -14.37 55.43 -21.36
C PRO A 161 -13.51 54.15 -21.16
N SER A 162 -14.22 53.03 -21.01
CA SER A 162 -13.75 51.64 -20.85
C SER A 162 -13.16 50.99 -22.13
N ARG A 163 -12.55 49.79 -21.99
CA ARG A 163 -12.43 48.82 -23.09
C ARG A 163 -12.35 47.34 -22.62
N LEU A 164 -12.80 46.43 -23.50
CA LEU A 164 -13.19 45.03 -23.28
C LEU A 164 -12.28 44.06 -24.10
N ASN A 165 -12.34 42.73 -23.84
CA ASN A 165 -11.99 41.54 -24.67
C ASN A 165 -10.92 40.58 -24.08
N TRP A 166 -10.95 39.26 -24.32
CA TRP A 166 -11.97 38.31 -24.83
C TRP A 166 -11.55 36.85 -24.49
N ASP A 167 -12.49 35.92 -24.69
CA ASP A 167 -12.52 34.50 -24.29
C ASP A 167 -11.32 33.59 -24.63
N LYS A 168 -11.13 32.60 -23.75
CA LYS A 168 -10.61 31.25 -24.01
C LYS A 168 -11.50 30.26 -23.23
N PRO A 169 -11.57 28.96 -23.58
CA PRO A 169 -12.38 27.99 -22.82
C PRO A 169 -11.79 27.82 -21.41
N THR A 170 -12.43 28.45 -20.44
CA THR A 170 -11.99 28.51 -19.05
C THR A 170 -12.27 27.18 -18.36
N TYR A 171 -11.23 26.37 -18.13
CA TYR A 171 -11.26 25.45 -16.99
C TYR A 171 -11.37 26.34 -15.75
N THR A 172 -12.52 26.34 -15.05
CA THR A 172 -12.69 27.29 -13.95
C THR A 172 -11.66 26.98 -12.89
N ARG A 173 -11.03 28.03 -12.35
CA ARG A 173 -10.00 27.90 -11.30
C ARG A 173 -10.52 27.07 -10.12
N ILE A 174 -11.83 27.15 -9.87
CA ILE A 174 -12.57 26.43 -8.84
C ILE A 174 -12.68 24.94 -9.17
N GLU A 175 -12.99 24.55 -10.41
CA GLU A 175 -13.02 23.13 -10.83
C GLU A 175 -11.63 22.48 -10.71
N ALA A 176 -10.55 23.20 -11.04
CA ALA A 176 -9.18 22.72 -10.83
C ALA A 176 -8.85 22.50 -9.34
N ILE A 177 -9.28 23.42 -8.46
CA ILE A 177 -9.16 23.25 -7.01
C ILE A 177 -9.98 22.04 -6.54
N HIS A 178 -11.20 21.85 -7.05
CA HIS A 178 -12.08 20.74 -6.69
C HIS A 178 -11.48 19.37 -7.00
N GLN A 179 -10.94 19.19 -8.21
CA GLN A 179 -10.27 17.94 -8.58
C GLN A 179 -9.06 17.67 -7.68
N GLN A 180 -8.27 18.70 -7.36
CA GLN A 180 -7.09 18.53 -6.50
C GLN A 180 -7.45 18.26 -5.03
N VAL A 181 -8.58 18.80 -4.54
CA VAL A 181 -9.17 18.44 -3.24
C VAL A 181 -9.57 16.95 -3.25
N ARG A 182 -10.26 16.47 -4.28
CA ARG A 182 -10.67 15.06 -4.41
C ARG A 182 -9.48 14.08 -4.48
N LEU A 183 -8.44 14.42 -5.23
CA LEU A 183 -7.20 13.63 -5.26
C LEU A 183 -6.54 13.60 -3.87
N THR A 184 -6.54 14.72 -3.15
CA THR A 184 -6.04 14.78 -1.77
C THR A 184 -6.87 13.90 -0.82
N ALA A 185 -8.20 13.90 -0.95
CA ALA A 185 -9.08 13.04 -0.17
C ALA A 185 -8.78 11.54 -0.39
N ALA A 186 -8.61 11.12 -1.65
CA ALA A 186 -8.29 9.73 -2.00
C ALA A 186 -6.90 9.28 -1.48
N VAL A 187 -5.94 10.20 -1.38
CA VAL A 187 -4.64 9.92 -0.72
C VAL A 187 -4.85 9.76 0.78
N VAL A 188 -5.49 10.73 1.44
CA VAL A 188 -5.72 10.69 2.90
C VAL A 188 -6.52 9.46 3.32
N GLU A 189 -7.50 9.00 2.53
CA GLU A 189 -8.25 7.78 2.81
C GLU A 189 -7.38 6.51 2.76
N LYS A 190 -6.46 6.40 1.79
CA LYS A 190 -5.49 5.29 1.75
C LYS A 190 -4.57 5.32 2.97
N GLU A 191 -4.08 6.51 3.34
CA GLU A 191 -3.21 6.69 4.51
C GLU A 191 -3.88 6.28 5.82
N VAL A 192 -5.17 6.59 6.00
CA VAL A 192 -5.96 6.12 7.16
C VAL A 192 -5.98 4.58 7.22
N GLN A 193 -6.23 3.92 6.08
CA GLN A 193 -6.30 2.46 6.00
C GLN A 193 -4.93 1.80 6.23
N GLU A 194 -3.85 2.35 5.67
CA GLU A 194 -2.50 1.83 5.86
C GLU A 194 -2.02 2.00 7.31
N LEU A 195 -2.31 3.15 7.94
CA LEU A 195 -1.91 3.40 9.31
C LEU A 195 -2.68 2.49 10.30
N ASP A 196 -3.98 2.27 10.11
CA ASP A 196 -4.75 1.34 10.93
C ASP A 196 -4.24 -0.10 10.78
N TYR A 197 -3.91 -0.53 9.56
CA TYR A 197 -3.26 -1.82 9.30
C TYR A 197 -1.93 -1.96 10.06
N ILE A 198 -1.08 -0.92 10.05
CA ILE A 198 0.22 -0.92 10.75
C ILE A 198 0.03 -1.01 12.27
N LYS A 199 -0.85 -0.19 12.85
CA LYS A 199 -1.21 -0.26 14.28
C LYS A 199 -1.69 -1.66 14.65
N ASN A 200 -2.66 -2.21 13.92
CA ASN A 200 -3.23 -3.53 14.19
C ASN A 200 -2.17 -4.64 14.10
N ARG A 201 -1.17 -4.50 13.23
CA ARG A 201 -0.05 -5.46 13.07
C ARG A 201 0.92 -5.43 14.26
N ILE A 202 1.27 -4.25 14.77
CA ILE A 202 2.11 -4.12 15.99
C ILE A 202 1.32 -4.60 17.22
N GLN A 203 0.02 -4.30 17.28
CA GLN A 203 -0.87 -4.79 18.34
C GLN A 203 -1.00 -6.32 18.31
N ALA A 204 -1.10 -6.94 17.14
CA ALA A 204 -1.18 -8.39 17.00
C ALA A 204 0.10 -9.12 17.47
N GLY A 205 1.27 -8.47 17.42
CA GLY A 205 2.54 -9.03 17.90
C GLY A 205 2.92 -10.32 17.20
N VAL A 206 2.82 -10.35 15.87
CA VAL A 206 3.38 -11.45 15.08
C VAL A 206 4.91 -11.30 15.10
N ASP A 207 5.52 -11.99 16.05
CA ASP A 207 6.93 -11.91 16.39
C ASP A 207 7.88 -12.19 15.21
N PHE A 208 8.99 -11.45 15.24
CA PHE A 208 10.32 -11.74 14.70
C PHE A 208 10.45 -12.81 13.60
N LEU A 209 10.64 -12.34 12.37
CA LEU A 209 11.52 -12.91 11.33
C LEU A 209 11.53 -14.45 11.12
N PRO A 210 10.74 -14.95 10.14
CA PRO A 210 11.15 -16.10 9.33
C PRO A 210 12.51 -15.83 8.67
N MET A 211 13.40 -16.82 8.66
CA MET A 211 14.83 -16.69 8.32
C MET A 211 15.20 -16.34 6.85
N GLU A 212 14.27 -15.94 6.01
CA GLU A 212 14.48 -15.84 4.54
C GLU A 212 14.89 -14.46 4.01
N PHE A 213 15.12 -13.45 4.86
CA PHE A 213 15.55 -12.10 4.44
C PHE A 213 16.84 -11.59 5.11
N ARG A 214 17.80 -12.48 5.38
CA ARG A 214 19.13 -12.07 5.91
C ARG A 214 19.83 -11.04 5.03
N GLN A 215 19.92 -11.24 3.71
CA GLN A 215 20.64 -10.31 2.81
C GLN A 215 20.13 -8.86 2.91
N THR A 216 18.82 -8.64 2.82
CA THR A 216 18.24 -7.28 2.92
C THR A 216 18.47 -6.68 4.31
N ILE A 217 18.41 -7.48 5.38
CA ILE A 217 18.70 -7.03 6.75
C ILE A 217 20.18 -6.74 6.95
N ASP A 218 21.07 -7.52 6.33
CA ASP A 218 22.53 -7.34 6.43
C ASP A 218 22.98 -6.12 5.61
N GLU A 219 22.37 -5.86 4.45
CA GLU A 219 22.57 -4.61 3.68
C GLU A 219 22.04 -3.37 4.43
N TRP A 220 20.93 -3.52 5.16
CA TRP A 220 20.36 -2.48 6.01
C TRP A 220 21.23 -2.20 7.24
N LYS A 221 21.69 -3.25 7.94
CA LYS A 221 22.64 -3.17 9.07
C LYS A 221 24.04 -2.70 8.67
N ALA A 222 24.44 -2.92 7.42
CA ALA A 222 25.71 -2.40 6.86
C ALA A 222 25.69 -0.87 6.61
N GLY A 223 24.59 -0.17 6.93
CA GLY A 223 24.51 1.29 6.85
C GLY A 223 24.44 1.84 5.44
N LYS A 224 24.26 0.99 4.41
CA LYS A 224 24.06 1.43 3.02
C LYS A 224 22.76 2.21 2.83
N ILE A 225 21.78 1.96 3.70
CA ILE A 225 20.48 2.63 3.71
C ILE A 225 20.19 3.09 5.14
N MET A 226 20.76 4.21 5.57
CA MET A 226 20.02 5.18 6.39
C MET A 226 20.75 6.51 6.58
N ARG A 227 19.99 7.59 6.34
CA ARG A 227 20.12 8.86 7.06
C ARG A 227 18.81 9.66 7.10
N ARG A 228 17.85 9.33 6.22
CA ARG A 228 16.43 9.70 6.30
C ARG A 228 15.59 8.57 5.70
N SER A 229 14.92 7.77 6.52
CA SER A 229 13.88 6.84 6.05
C SER A 229 12.71 7.67 5.52
N THR A 230 12.24 7.43 4.29
CA THR A 230 10.98 8.05 3.82
C THR A 230 9.77 7.34 4.43
N LEU A 231 8.59 7.98 4.38
CA LEU A 231 7.35 7.37 4.89
C LEU A 231 7.09 6.01 4.23
N ASP A 232 7.34 5.92 2.92
CA ASP A 232 7.15 4.70 2.14
C ASP A 232 8.19 3.62 2.46
N ASP A 233 9.45 3.98 2.74
CA ASP A 233 10.46 3.02 3.19
C ASP A 233 10.03 2.32 4.49
N ILE A 234 9.48 3.08 5.45
CA ILE A 234 9.03 2.52 6.72
C ILE A 234 7.79 1.64 6.53
N LYS A 235 6.79 2.10 5.75
CA LYS A 235 5.63 1.27 5.36
C LYS A 235 6.07 -0.04 4.71
N LEU A 236 7.14 -0.03 3.93
CA LEU A 236 7.70 -1.20 3.27
C LEU A 236 8.21 -2.25 4.29
N LYS A 237 8.91 -1.81 5.35
CA LYS A 237 9.32 -2.67 6.49
C LYS A 237 8.12 -3.38 7.11
N PHE A 238 7.04 -2.64 7.36
CA PHE A 238 5.80 -3.18 7.91
C PHE A 238 5.17 -4.22 6.98
N ARG A 239 5.03 -3.91 5.68
CA ARG A 239 4.51 -4.85 4.66
C ARG A 239 5.31 -6.16 4.63
N TYR A 240 6.64 -6.10 4.64
CA TYR A 240 7.53 -7.28 4.59
C TYR A 240 7.82 -7.98 5.93
N LYS A 241 7.17 -7.57 7.04
CA LYS A 241 7.40 -8.15 8.39
C LYS A 241 8.83 -7.96 8.92
N ALA A 242 9.53 -6.95 8.41
CA ALA A 242 10.89 -6.58 8.80
C ALA A 242 10.90 -5.27 9.61
N TYR A 243 9.92 -5.11 10.50
CA TYR A 243 9.73 -3.92 11.32
C TYR A 243 10.08 -4.20 12.79
N SER A 244 10.58 -3.19 13.49
CA SER A 244 10.78 -3.18 14.94
C SER A 244 9.75 -2.28 15.66
N VAL A 245 9.86 -2.15 16.98
CA VAL A 245 9.01 -1.21 17.75
C VAL A 245 9.50 0.23 17.54
N GLU A 246 10.82 0.42 17.37
CA GLU A 246 11.46 1.68 17.01
C GLU A 246 10.99 2.21 15.65
N ASP A 247 10.78 1.34 14.65
CA ASP A 247 10.17 1.72 13.37
C ASP A 247 8.75 2.29 13.54
N GLY A 248 8.01 1.85 14.57
CA GLY A 248 6.72 2.43 14.95
C GLY A 248 6.85 3.87 15.47
N TYR A 249 7.89 4.17 16.24
CA TYR A 249 8.20 5.52 16.70
C TYR A 249 8.73 6.43 15.56
N GLU A 250 9.54 5.92 14.64
CA GLU A 250 9.90 6.66 13.41
C GLU A 250 8.65 7.02 12.59
N LEU A 251 7.72 6.07 12.46
CA LEU A 251 6.47 6.25 11.72
C LEU A 251 5.57 7.32 12.36
N LEU A 252 5.47 7.37 13.70
CA LEU A 252 4.78 8.43 14.43
C LEU A 252 5.35 9.82 14.09
N TYR A 253 6.68 9.98 14.05
CA TYR A 253 7.31 11.24 13.70
C TYR A 253 6.99 11.68 12.26
N LEU A 254 7.15 10.77 11.29
CA LEU A 254 6.90 11.08 9.88
C LEU A 254 5.41 11.39 9.60
N TYR A 255 4.47 10.68 10.22
CA TYR A 255 3.05 11.00 10.06
C TYR A 255 2.66 12.34 10.70
N ASN A 256 3.27 12.75 11.82
CA ASN A 256 3.04 14.08 12.39
C ASN A 256 3.54 15.20 11.47
N GLN A 257 4.69 15.01 10.80
CA GLN A 257 5.17 15.92 9.76
C GLN A 257 4.22 15.95 8.55
N TRP A 258 3.77 14.79 8.08
CA TRP A 258 2.82 14.68 6.96
C TRP A 258 1.46 15.32 7.28
N LEU A 259 0.92 15.12 8.49
CA LEU A 259 -0.30 15.79 8.97
C LEU A 259 -0.17 17.31 8.91
N SER A 260 0.97 17.84 9.35
CA SER A 260 1.26 19.27 9.31
C SER A 260 1.30 19.79 7.86
N GLN A 261 1.88 19.02 6.93
CA GLN A 261 1.87 19.33 5.50
C GLN A 261 0.45 19.30 4.90
N GLN A 262 -0.37 18.28 5.20
CA GLN A 262 -1.76 18.23 4.71
C GLN A 262 -2.60 19.38 5.27
N ARG A 263 -2.48 19.69 6.56
CA ARG A 263 -3.14 20.86 7.19
C ARG A 263 -2.77 22.16 6.48
N GLN A 264 -1.50 22.37 6.15
CA GLN A 264 -1.06 23.55 5.42
C GLN A 264 -1.58 23.56 3.97
N LYS A 265 -1.62 22.40 3.28
CA LYS A 265 -2.21 22.25 1.94
C LYS A 265 -3.70 22.62 1.92
N LEU A 266 -4.47 22.16 2.90
CA LEU A 266 -5.89 22.50 3.04
C LEU A 266 -6.10 24.01 3.28
N ARG A 267 -5.27 24.66 4.11
CA ARG A 267 -5.30 26.13 4.27
C ARG A 267 -5.06 26.86 2.95
N VAL A 268 -4.18 26.35 2.08
CA VAL A 268 -3.97 26.93 0.74
C VAL A 268 -5.21 26.78 -0.13
N PHE A 269 -5.92 25.64 -0.12
CA PHE A 269 -7.19 25.52 -0.85
C PHE A 269 -8.25 26.51 -0.35
N VAL A 270 -8.45 26.62 0.96
CA VAL A 270 -9.42 27.57 1.55
C VAL A 270 -9.06 29.04 1.20
N ARG A 271 -7.77 29.37 1.11
CA ARG A 271 -7.29 30.68 0.59
C ARG A 271 -7.56 30.87 -0.90
N LEU A 272 -7.33 29.86 -1.73
CA LEU A 272 -7.59 29.91 -3.18
C LEU A 272 -9.09 30.06 -3.50
N LEU A 273 -9.97 29.65 -2.58
CA LEU A 273 -11.43 29.85 -2.63
C LEU A 273 -11.88 31.23 -2.10
N GLY A 274 -10.98 32.19 -1.87
CA GLY A 274 -11.34 33.56 -1.48
C GLY A 274 -11.48 33.82 0.03
N THR A 275 -10.82 33.01 0.86
CA THR A 275 -10.85 33.17 2.32
C THR A 275 -9.48 33.56 2.87
N GLU A 276 -9.39 34.70 3.56
CA GLU A 276 -8.20 34.98 4.36
C GLU A 276 -8.20 34.07 5.60
N VAL A 277 -7.26 33.11 5.59
CA VAL A 277 -7.03 32.15 6.67
C VAL A 277 -5.79 32.59 7.43
N ASP A 278 -5.97 33.04 8.68
CA ASP A 278 -4.86 33.32 9.57
C ASP A 278 -4.16 32.02 10.02
N LEU A 279 -2.87 32.10 10.34
CA LEU A 279 -2.07 30.96 10.79
C LEU A 279 -2.43 30.53 12.22
N SER A 280 -2.94 31.44 13.07
CA SER A 280 -3.37 31.13 14.44
C SER A 280 -4.75 30.45 14.51
N GLU A 281 -5.55 30.55 13.45
CA GLU A 281 -6.90 30.03 13.40
C GLU A 281 -6.95 28.52 13.14
N SER A 282 -7.97 27.86 13.69
CA SER A 282 -8.30 26.48 13.33
C SER A 282 -8.79 26.42 11.88
N ILE A 283 -8.41 25.35 11.17
CA ILE A 283 -8.83 25.15 9.77
C ILE A 283 -10.36 25.03 9.68
N GLN A 284 -11.00 24.51 10.72
CA GLN A 284 -12.45 24.33 10.76
C GLN A 284 -13.20 25.67 10.87
N ALA A 285 -12.76 26.58 11.74
CA ALA A 285 -13.33 27.93 11.81
C ALA A 285 -13.14 28.69 10.48
N ALA A 286 -11.98 28.52 9.82
CA ALA A 286 -11.73 29.10 8.51
C ALA A 286 -12.68 28.55 7.41
N ILE A 287 -13.03 27.25 7.46
CA ILE A 287 -14.04 26.66 6.56
C ILE A 287 -15.44 27.18 6.88
N GLU A 288 -15.82 27.26 8.15
CA GLU A 288 -17.14 27.77 8.58
C GLU A 288 -17.33 29.24 8.16
N ARG A 289 -16.29 30.09 8.31
CA ARG A 289 -16.28 31.47 7.78
C ARG A 289 -16.27 31.55 6.25
N ALA A 290 -15.79 30.52 5.55
CA ALA A 290 -15.86 30.45 4.10
C ALA A 290 -17.28 30.07 3.62
N GLU A 291 -17.86 29.01 4.21
CA GLU A 291 -19.23 28.58 3.91
C GLU A 291 -20.24 29.70 4.19
N LEU A 292 -20.11 30.41 5.31
CA LEU A 292 -21.01 31.51 5.68
C LEU A 292 -20.95 32.67 4.67
N ARG A 293 -19.75 33.14 4.28
CA ARG A 293 -19.59 34.26 3.34
C ARG A 293 -20.08 33.94 1.93
N GLU A 294 -20.06 32.68 1.51
CA GLU A 294 -20.70 32.26 0.26
C GLU A 294 -22.23 32.18 0.41
N GLN A 295 -22.75 31.72 1.55
CA GLN A 295 -24.19 31.70 1.84
C GLN A 295 -24.81 33.10 1.91
N GLU A 296 -24.06 34.08 2.45
CA GLU A 296 -24.45 35.51 2.52
C GLU A 296 -24.64 36.15 1.13
N LYS A 297 -24.06 35.60 0.07
CA LYS A 297 -24.28 36.07 -1.32
C LYS A 297 -25.65 35.69 -1.88
N HIS A 298 -26.38 34.78 -1.21
CA HIS A 298 -27.71 34.30 -1.57
C HIS A 298 -27.87 33.81 -3.03
N LEU A 299 -28.12 34.72 -3.97
CA LEU A 299 -28.33 34.44 -5.40
C LEU A 299 -27.01 34.40 -6.19
N GLU A 300 -25.93 35.00 -5.69
CA GLU A 300 -24.58 34.97 -6.28
C GLU A 300 -23.66 33.93 -5.57
N MET A 301 -24.26 32.98 -4.85
CA MET A 301 -23.55 31.91 -4.15
C MET A 301 -22.91 30.95 -5.15
N ASP A 302 -21.60 30.75 -5.05
CA ASP A 302 -20.90 29.76 -5.86
C ASP A 302 -21.08 28.35 -5.25
N VAL A 303 -21.92 27.55 -5.92
CA VAL A 303 -22.29 26.20 -5.49
C VAL A 303 -21.08 25.26 -5.52
N ASP A 304 -20.16 25.42 -6.46
CA ASP A 304 -18.95 24.60 -6.54
C ASP A 304 -17.99 24.95 -5.40
N VAL A 305 -17.86 26.23 -5.01
CA VAL A 305 -17.12 26.62 -3.80
C VAL A 305 -17.70 25.94 -2.56
N ILE A 306 -19.02 25.94 -2.36
CA ILE A 306 -19.65 25.22 -1.24
C ILE A 306 -19.35 23.71 -1.27
N PHE A 307 -19.41 23.06 -2.44
CA PHE A 307 -19.05 21.65 -2.54
C PHE A 307 -17.56 21.39 -2.25
N THR A 308 -16.64 22.25 -2.72
CA THR A 308 -15.21 22.12 -2.41
C THR A 308 -14.92 22.31 -0.92
N LEU A 309 -15.57 23.26 -0.25
CA LEU A 309 -15.43 23.48 1.20
C LEU A 309 -15.94 22.28 2.01
N ARG A 310 -17.06 21.68 1.59
CA ARG A 310 -17.57 20.43 2.16
C ARG A 310 -16.59 19.26 1.99
N ASP A 311 -16.02 19.09 0.79
CA ASP A 311 -15.02 18.05 0.53
C ASP A 311 -13.74 18.30 1.38
N ILE A 312 -13.31 19.57 1.53
CA ILE A 312 -12.20 19.95 2.42
C ILE A 312 -12.51 19.62 3.89
N ARG A 313 -13.73 19.89 4.39
CA ARG A 313 -14.15 19.50 5.75
C ARG A 313 -14.07 17.99 5.96
N ALA A 314 -14.54 17.19 4.99
CA ALA A 314 -14.43 15.74 5.05
C ALA A 314 -12.96 15.26 5.12
N ILE A 315 -12.02 15.94 4.44
CA ILE A 315 -10.59 15.65 4.59
C ILE A 315 -10.10 16.00 6.01
N VAL A 316 -10.51 17.14 6.59
CA VAL A 316 -10.15 17.52 7.97
C VAL A 316 -10.61 16.46 8.98
N GLU A 317 -11.83 15.93 8.83
CA GLU A 317 -12.35 14.83 9.66
C GLU A 317 -11.50 13.56 9.53
N LYS A 318 -11.06 13.20 8.30
CA LYS A 318 -10.16 12.05 8.09
C LYS A 318 -8.77 12.28 8.68
N LEU A 319 -8.22 13.50 8.61
CA LEU A 319 -6.94 13.85 9.26
C LEU A 319 -7.03 13.78 10.79
N PHE A 320 -8.18 14.12 11.38
CA PHE A 320 -8.43 13.88 12.81
C PHE A 320 -8.48 12.37 13.14
N SER A 321 -9.08 11.55 12.27
CA SER A 321 -9.03 10.09 12.41
C SER A 321 -7.59 9.56 12.38
N VAL A 322 -6.70 10.11 11.54
CA VAL A 322 -5.27 9.77 11.54
C VAL A 322 -4.64 10.10 12.90
N GLU A 323 -4.89 11.28 13.47
CA GLU A 323 -4.37 11.65 14.80
C GLU A 323 -4.82 10.72 15.94
N VAL A 324 -6.06 10.22 15.89
CA VAL A 324 -6.54 9.22 16.84
C VAL A 324 -5.75 7.91 16.68
N ILE A 325 -5.59 7.42 15.44
CA ILE A 325 -4.84 6.18 15.17
C ILE A 325 -3.35 6.33 15.56
N LEU A 326 -2.74 7.51 15.40
CA LEU A 326 -1.37 7.77 15.88
C LEU A 326 -1.26 7.69 17.40
N LYS A 327 -2.23 8.20 18.16
CA LYS A 327 -2.25 8.07 19.63
C LYS A 327 -2.41 6.62 20.06
N ASP A 328 -3.28 5.85 19.39
CA ASP A 328 -3.41 4.42 19.63
C ASP A 328 -2.11 3.67 19.29
N LEU A 329 -1.43 4.05 18.21
CA LEU A 329 -0.15 3.50 17.79
C LEU A 329 0.95 3.77 18.83
N GLU A 330 1.04 4.99 19.37
CA GLU A 330 1.96 5.35 20.45
C GLU A 330 1.73 4.48 21.70
N GLU A 331 0.47 4.31 22.10
CA GLU A 331 0.06 3.46 23.22
C GLU A 331 0.44 1.98 22.99
N VAL A 332 0.25 1.48 21.77
CA VAL A 332 0.63 0.11 21.36
C VAL A 332 2.15 -0.07 21.34
N CYS A 333 2.91 0.90 20.81
CA CYS A 333 4.37 0.88 20.83
C CYS A 333 4.92 0.92 22.26
N ARG A 334 4.34 1.74 23.15
CA ARG A 334 4.73 1.79 24.57
C ARG A 334 4.49 0.44 25.26
N LYS A 335 3.28 -0.12 25.13
CA LYS A 335 2.94 -1.44 25.70
C LYS A 335 3.85 -2.57 25.18
N ARG A 336 4.26 -2.52 23.91
CA ARG A 336 5.23 -3.50 23.36
C ARG A 336 6.64 -3.27 23.88
N THR A 337 7.07 -2.03 24.03
CA THR A 337 8.36 -1.68 24.65
C THR A 337 8.41 -2.16 26.11
N ASP A 338 7.36 -1.90 26.89
CA ASP A 338 7.26 -2.35 28.29
C ASP A 338 7.31 -3.89 28.40
N GLN A 339 6.68 -4.62 27.47
CA GLN A 339 6.74 -6.10 27.42
C GLN A 339 8.13 -6.66 27.07
N ILE A 340 8.93 -5.90 26.30
CA ILE A 340 10.31 -6.28 25.93
C ILE A 340 11.27 -5.98 27.09
N ILE A 341 11.08 -4.87 27.80
CA ILE A 341 11.94 -4.43 28.92
C ILE A 341 11.62 -5.18 30.22
N ALA A 342 10.35 -5.46 30.50
CA ALA A 342 9.87 -6.12 31.71
C ALA A 342 8.89 -7.27 31.36
N PRO A 343 9.40 -8.40 30.85
CA PRO A 343 8.54 -9.52 30.45
C PRO A 343 7.77 -10.10 31.63
N SER A 344 6.45 -10.25 31.46
CA SER A 344 5.52 -10.68 32.52
C SER A 344 5.72 -12.10 33.08
N TRP A 345 6.68 -12.86 32.53
CA TRP A 345 7.08 -14.18 33.02
C TRP A 345 8.22 -14.13 34.05
N GLU A 346 9.05 -13.09 34.11
CA GLU A 346 10.17 -13.01 35.07
C GLU A 346 9.71 -12.84 36.52
N ALA A 347 8.58 -12.14 36.74
CA ALA A 347 8.01 -11.87 38.05
C ALA A 347 7.53 -13.13 38.84
N ARG A 348 7.61 -14.33 38.26
CA ARG A 348 7.27 -15.61 38.92
C ARG A 348 8.45 -16.58 39.09
N GLY A 349 9.67 -16.21 38.67
CA GLY A 349 10.80 -17.14 38.56
C GLY A 349 11.97 -16.94 39.53
N SER A 350 12.10 -15.79 40.20
CA SER A 350 13.30 -15.41 40.95
C SER A 350 13.16 -15.49 42.48
N SER A 351 12.92 -16.70 42.99
CA SER A 351 13.13 -17.03 44.41
C SER A 351 13.55 -18.50 44.60
N ARG A 352 14.80 -18.79 44.24
CA ARG A 352 15.57 -19.97 44.66
C ARG A 352 17.02 -19.58 44.90
#